data_AF-A0A355U2A9-F1
#
_entry.id   AF-A0A355U2A9-F1
#
_cell.length_a   1.000
_cell.length_b   1.000
_cell.length_c   1.000
_cell.angle_alpha   90.00
_cell.angle_beta   90.00
_cell.angle_gamma   90.00
#
_symmetry.space_group_name_H-M   'P 1'
#
loop_
_entity.id
_entity.type
_entity.pdbx_description
1 polymer ?
#
loop_
_entity_poly.entity_id
_entity_poly.type
_entity_poly.pdbx_seq_one_letter_code
_entity_poly.pdbx_strand_id
1 'polypeptide(L)'
;MDAYNEKKRSILIELDQNTPLKSIITNSGENGAKLEKMIRDFYEEVYGEGSTILKAAEDGLRVDHAQHLAIFKGVLPIHENIEGMVRGIIADAKKNNPNVDLSQVENVDLLEERMYRTVAYLTLSNQLIKLFSDYNQARREAKGEESAASKFIGNDINEVIGDLNMVRANSRITDTRFMGVQDKVFELVEFMTGRRDLPTGKGFGDVIRETQDSVGGLIREVEPAFRDAYVPLLNELIEQAKANNNKIGGGQEAAPAANENKAA
;
A
#
# COMPACT_ATOMS: atom_id res chain seq x y z
N MET A 1 20.98 7.12 6.58
CA MET A 1 20.94 7.73 5.23
C MET A 1 20.95 6.68 4.13
N ASP A 2 21.70 5.59 4.29
CA ASP A 2 21.82 4.52 3.29
C ASP A 2 20.48 3.93 2.84
N ALA A 3 19.58 3.59 3.77
CA ALA A 3 18.25 3.07 3.42
C ALA A 3 17.39 4.06 2.62
N TYR A 4 17.48 5.36 2.90
CA TYR A 4 16.77 6.40 2.15
C TYR A 4 17.34 6.53 0.73
N ASN A 5 18.66 6.61 0.60
CA ASN A 5 19.33 6.72 -0.69
C ASN A 5 19.08 5.46 -1.56
N GLU A 6 19.11 4.28 -0.95
CA GLU A 6 18.84 3.02 -1.64
C GLU A 6 17.38 2.92 -2.07
N LYS A 7 16.42 3.37 -1.23
CA LYS A 7 15.01 3.42 -1.62
C LYS A 7 14.77 4.41 -2.77
N LYS A 8 15.35 5.60 -2.69
CA LYS A 8 15.31 6.61 -3.75
C LYS A 8 15.90 6.06 -5.06
N ARG A 9 17.03 5.36 -4.99
CA ARG A 9 17.68 4.77 -6.17
C ARG A 9 16.88 3.62 -6.76
N SER A 10 16.39 2.69 -5.93
CA SER A 10 15.74 1.46 -6.38
C SER A 10 14.45 1.73 -7.16
N ILE A 11 13.67 2.75 -6.80
CA ILE A 11 12.47 3.13 -7.56
C ILE A 11 12.81 3.44 -9.02
N LEU A 12 13.86 4.22 -9.27
CA LEU A 12 14.27 4.55 -10.65
C LEU A 12 14.84 3.33 -11.38
N ILE A 13 15.60 2.48 -10.68
CA ILE A 13 16.10 1.22 -11.26
C ILE A 13 14.92 0.36 -11.76
N GLU A 14 13.87 0.20 -10.96
CA GLU A 14 12.69 -0.58 -11.32
C GLU A 14 11.88 0.00 -12.49
N LEU A 15 12.04 1.30 -12.80
CA LEU A 15 11.36 1.96 -13.92
C LEU A 15 12.21 2.09 -15.19
N ASP A 16 13.53 2.15 -15.04
CA ASP A 16 14.45 2.50 -16.13
C ASP A 16 15.23 1.28 -16.65
N GLN A 17 15.38 0.25 -15.83
CA GLN A 17 16.09 -0.98 -16.20
C GLN A 17 15.10 -2.09 -16.57
N ASN A 18 15.62 -3.15 -17.20
CA ASN A 18 14.82 -4.31 -17.57
C ASN A 18 14.52 -5.18 -16.33
N THR A 19 13.65 -4.67 -15.46
CA THR A 19 13.16 -5.37 -14.26
C THR A 19 11.77 -5.96 -14.51
N PRO A 20 11.29 -6.86 -13.64
CA PRO A 20 9.93 -7.37 -13.73
C PRO A 20 8.89 -6.25 -13.74
N LEU A 21 9.02 -5.21 -12.90
CA LEU A 21 8.09 -4.08 -12.89
C LEU A 21 8.08 -3.34 -14.23
N LYS A 22 9.26 -3.06 -14.80
CA LYS A 22 9.32 -2.40 -16.13
C LYS A 22 8.71 -3.25 -17.23
N SER A 23 8.89 -4.57 -17.18
CA SER A 23 8.25 -5.49 -18.13
C SER A 23 6.72 -5.44 -18.01
N ILE A 24 6.19 -5.49 -16.79
CA ILE A 24 4.74 -5.36 -16.53
C ILE A 24 4.20 -4.04 -17.06
N ILE A 25 4.88 -2.93 -16.76
CA ILE A 25 4.51 -1.59 -17.24
C ILE A 25 4.48 -1.54 -18.78
N THR A 26 5.53 -2.03 -19.44
CA THR A 26 5.67 -1.96 -20.89
C THR A 26 4.59 -2.80 -21.59
N ASN A 27 4.25 -3.96 -21.03
CA ASN A 27 3.28 -4.87 -21.61
C ASN A 27 1.82 -4.53 -21.27
N SER A 28 1.58 -3.56 -20.38
CA SER A 28 0.23 -3.17 -19.92
C SER A 28 -0.38 -1.98 -20.68
N GLY A 29 0.20 -1.57 -21.81
CA GLY A 29 -0.33 -0.53 -22.70
C GLY A 29 -0.62 0.80 -21.97
N GLU A 30 -1.81 1.36 -22.18
CA GLU A 30 -2.21 2.65 -21.57
C GLU A 30 -2.22 2.61 -20.04
N ASN A 31 -2.62 1.49 -19.43
CA ASN A 31 -2.62 1.33 -17.97
C ASN A 31 -1.20 1.28 -17.41
N GLY A 32 -0.28 0.65 -18.13
CA GLY A 32 1.15 0.67 -17.81
C GLY A 32 1.72 2.08 -17.84
N ALA A 33 1.43 2.86 -18.88
CA ALA A 33 1.88 4.24 -19.00
C ALA A 33 1.33 5.14 -17.87
N LYS A 34 0.06 4.94 -17.48
CA LYS A 34 -0.56 5.65 -16.34
C LYS A 34 0.13 5.29 -15.02
N LEU A 35 0.43 4.01 -14.78
CA LEU A 35 1.14 3.57 -13.59
C LEU A 35 2.56 4.14 -13.55
N GLU A 36 3.32 4.08 -14.65
CA GLU A 36 4.66 4.65 -14.71
C GLU A 36 4.64 6.15 -14.39
N LYS A 37 3.69 6.90 -14.97
CA LYS A 37 3.52 8.32 -14.65
C LYS A 37 3.24 8.52 -13.16
N MET A 38 2.32 7.74 -12.58
CA MET A 38 1.97 7.84 -11.16
C MET A 38 3.18 7.60 -10.24
N ILE A 39 4.01 6.59 -10.55
CA ILE A 39 5.22 6.30 -9.78
C ILE A 39 6.25 7.42 -9.92
N ARG A 40 6.43 7.97 -11.13
CA ARG A 40 7.37 9.09 -11.37
C ARG A 40 6.91 10.40 -10.72
N ASP A 41 5.61 10.71 -10.77
CA ASP A 41 5.05 11.88 -10.10
C ASP A 41 5.27 11.77 -8.58
N PHE A 42 4.95 10.61 -7.99
CA PHE A 42 5.21 10.32 -6.58
C PHE A 42 6.69 10.42 -6.24
N TYR A 43 7.56 9.88 -7.10
CA TYR A 43 9.00 9.97 -6.93
C TYR A 43 9.47 11.42 -6.83
N GLU A 44 9.04 12.28 -7.76
CA GLU A 44 9.43 13.68 -7.77
C GLU A 44 8.90 14.42 -6.52
N GLU A 45 7.65 14.16 -6.15
CA GLU A 45 7.02 14.81 -5.00
C GLU A 45 7.69 14.43 -3.67
N VAL A 46 8.10 13.16 -3.50
CA VAL A 46 8.59 12.64 -2.21
C VAL A 46 10.12 12.53 -2.14
N TYR A 47 10.78 12.24 -3.25
CA TYR A 47 12.23 11.99 -3.30
C TYR A 47 12.99 12.93 -4.24
N GLY A 48 12.28 13.71 -5.07
CA GLY A 48 12.88 14.68 -5.99
C GLY A 48 13.73 15.73 -5.26
N GLU A 49 14.64 16.37 -6.00
CA GLU A 49 15.52 17.39 -5.43
C GLU A 49 14.72 18.59 -4.87
N GLY A 50 13.57 18.87 -5.46
CA GLY A 50 12.63 19.90 -5.01
C GLY A 50 11.69 19.46 -3.89
N SER A 51 11.66 18.18 -3.50
CA SER A 51 10.68 17.65 -2.55
C SER A 51 10.76 18.38 -1.21
N THR A 52 9.62 18.86 -0.71
CA THR A 52 9.48 19.37 0.66
C THR A 52 9.12 18.30 1.67
N ILE A 53 8.77 17.09 1.21
CA ILE A 53 8.23 16.03 2.05
C ILE A 53 9.34 15.25 2.77
N LEU A 54 10.33 14.73 2.03
CA LEU A 54 11.48 14.03 2.60
C LEU A 54 12.79 14.67 2.11
N LYS A 55 13.52 15.32 3.02
CA LYS A 55 14.81 15.96 2.72
C LYS A 55 15.95 15.33 3.49
N ALA A 56 17.00 14.98 2.77
CA ALA A 56 18.31 14.74 3.37
C ALA A 56 18.83 16.07 3.97
N ALA A 57 19.27 16.02 5.23
CA ALA A 57 19.93 17.11 5.93
C ALA A 57 21.20 16.59 6.62
N GLU A 58 22.04 17.50 7.10
CA GLU A 58 23.32 17.15 7.77
C GLU A 58 23.10 16.30 9.03
N ASP A 59 21.95 16.45 9.69
CA ASP A 59 21.54 15.76 10.91
C ASP A 59 20.67 14.50 10.68
N GLY A 60 20.37 14.17 9.42
CA GLY A 60 19.59 12.98 9.07
C GLY A 60 18.48 13.26 8.05
N LEU A 61 17.42 12.46 8.10
CA LEU A 61 16.27 12.61 7.23
C LEU A 61 15.22 13.50 7.90
N ARG A 62 14.87 14.61 7.27
CA ARG A 62 13.78 15.50 7.71
C ARG A 62 12.51 15.14 6.98
N VAL A 63 11.42 15.01 7.73
CA VAL A 63 10.07 14.75 7.21
C VAL A 63 9.22 15.98 7.50
N ASP A 64 8.60 16.54 6.46
CA ASP A 64 7.57 17.56 6.66
C ASP A 64 6.27 16.89 7.12
N HIS A 65 6.03 16.97 8.43
CA HIS A 65 4.82 16.44 9.06
C HIS A 65 3.54 17.18 8.63
N ALA A 66 3.61 18.33 7.95
CA ALA A 66 2.43 18.95 7.35
C ALA A 66 2.06 18.31 6.00
N GLN A 67 2.99 17.60 5.35
CA GLN A 67 2.80 17.04 4.01
C GLN A 67 2.86 15.52 3.94
N HIS A 68 3.18 14.85 5.04
CA HIS A 68 3.31 13.38 5.07
C HIS A 68 2.05 12.61 4.63
N LEU A 69 0.84 13.20 4.68
CA LEU A 69 -0.38 12.56 4.16
C LEU A 69 -0.32 12.35 2.63
N ALA A 70 0.40 13.21 1.90
CA ALA A 70 0.64 13.03 0.47
C ALA A 70 1.37 11.71 0.17
N ILE A 71 2.13 11.16 1.13
CA ILE A 71 2.75 9.84 0.99
C ILE A 71 1.68 8.76 0.87
N PHE A 72 0.61 8.80 1.68
CA PHE A 72 -0.48 7.81 1.59
C PHE A 72 -1.22 7.92 0.25
N LYS A 73 -1.56 9.15 -0.14
CA LYS A 73 -2.19 9.46 -1.44
C LYS A 73 -1.40 8.95 -2.64
N GLY A 74 -0.07 8.95 -2.58
CA GLY A 74 0.77 8.43 -3.64
C GLY A 74 0.96 6.91 -3.58
N VAL A 75 1.31 6.39 -2.39
CA VAL A 75 1.69 4.97 -2.24
C VAL A 75 0.50 4.03 -2.41
N LEU A 76 -0.65 4.33 -1.82
CA LEU A 76 -1.78 3.40 -1.83
C LEU A 76 -2.29 3.14 -3.26
N PRO A 77 -2.55 4.16 -4.11
CA PRO A 77 -2.97 3.88 -5.49
C PRO A 77 -1.91 3.14 -6.31
N ILE A 78 -0.62 3.44 -6.11
CA ILE A 78 0.47 2.71 -6.78
C ILE A 78 0.42 1.22 -6.41
N HIS A 79 0.31 0.91 -5.11
CA HIS A 79 0.23 -0.47 -4.63
C HIS A 79 -1.00 -1.18 -5.21
N GLU A 80 -2.19 -0.60 -5.10
CA GLU A 80 -3.43 -1.23 -5.60
C GLU A 80 -3.39 -1.47 -7.13
N ASN A 81 -2.72 -0.59 -7.89
CA ASN A 81 -2.52 -0.78 -9.34
C ASN A 81 -1.53 -1.91 -9.66
N ILE A 82 -0.39 -1.97 -8.96
CA ILE A 82 0.57 -3.06 -9.11
C ILE A 82 -0.11 -4.38 -8.79
N GLU A 83 -0.86 -4.43 -7.69
CA GLU A 83 -1.56 -5.64 -7.25
C GLU A 83 -2.62 -6.06 -8.29
N GLY A 84 -3.35 -5.09 -8.85
CA GLY A 84 -4.24 -5.31 -10.00
C GLY A 84 -3.55 -5.96 -11.20
N MET A 85 -2.34 -5.52 -11.53
CA MET A 85 -1.56 -6.06 -12.65
C MET A 85 -1.03 -7.47 -12.36
N VAL A 86 -0.51 -7.71 -11.15
CA VAL A 86 -0.04 -9.05 -10.71
C VAL A 86 -1.16 -10.07 -10.84
N ARG A 87 -2.35 -9.75 -10.35
CA ARG A 87 -3.53 -10.61 -10.49
C ARG A 87 -3.92 -10.85 -11.94
N GLY A 88 -3.85 -9.82 -12.78
CA GLY A 88 -4.08 -9.94 -14.22
C GLY A 88 -3.16 -10.99 -14.85
N ILE A 89 -1.88 -10.98 -14.46
CA ILE A 89 -0.87 -11.95 -14.92
C ILE A 89 -1.19 -13.35 -14.42
N ILE A 90 -1.53 -13.52 -13.15
CA ILE A 90 -1.91 -14.82 -12.58
C ILE A 90 -3.15 -15.38 -13.31
N ALA A 91 -4.17 -14.56 -13.55
CA ALA A 91 -5.38 -14.96 -14.25
C ALA A 91 -5.11 -15.36 -15.71
N ASP A 92 -4.26 -14.61 -16.41
CA ASP A 92 -3.84 -14.93 -17.77
C ASP A 92 -3.06 -16.24 -17.83
N ALA A 93 -2.12 -16.44 -16.91
CA ALA A 93 -1.34 -17.67 -16.81
C ALA A 93 -2.24 -18.90 -16.58
N LYS A 94 -3.24 -18.80 -15.70
CA LYS A 94 -4.23 -19.88 -15.50
C LYS A 94 -5.02 -20.21 -16.76
N LYS A 95 -5.38 -19.18 -17.53
CA LYS A 95 -6.21 -19.34 -18.73
C LYS A 95 -5.41 -19.92 -19.89
N ASN A 96 -4.18 -19.44 -20.10
CA ASN A 96 -3.39 -19.73 -21.29
C ASN A 96 -2.34 -20.81 -21.06
N ASN A 97 -1.93 -21.04 -19.81
CA ASN A 97 -0.92 -22.03 -19.42
C ASN A 97 -1.45 -22.95 -18.30
N PRO A 98 -2.52 -23.72 -18.53
CA PRO A 98 -3.24 -24.46 -17.48
C PRO A 98 -2.41 -25.57 -16.80
N ASN A 99 -1.25 -25.93 -17.35
CA ASN A 99 -0.34 -26.93 -16.78
C ASN A 99 0.73 -26.33 -15.86
N VAL A 100 0.79 -24.99 -15.73
CA VAL A 100 1.71 -24.32 -14.82
C VAL A 100 1.13 -24.32 -13.42
N ASP A 101 1.86 -24.87 -12.46
CA ASP A 101 1.50 -24.76 -11.04
C ASP A 101 1.81 -23.35 -10.55
N LEU A 102 0.75 -22.64 -10.13
CA LEU A 102 0.83 -21.27 -9.62
C LEU A 102 0.63 -21.21 -8.11
N SER A 103 0.44 -22.35 -7.43
CA SER A 103 0.03 -22.41 -6.03
C SER A 103 0.92 -21.61 -5.08
N GLN A 104 2.24 -21.66 -5.29
CA GLN A 104 3.19 -20.88 -4.49
C GLN A 104 3.06 -19.36 -4.74
N VAL A 105 2.93 -18.94 -5.99
CA VAL A 105 2.77 -17.53 -6.36
C VAL A 105 1.46 -16.99 -5.80
N GLU A 106 0.37 -17.74 -5.91
CA GLU A 106 -0.94 -17.37 -5.37
C GLU A 106 -0.94 -17.28 -3.84
N ASN A 107 -0.20 -18.16 -3.17
CA ASN A 107 -0.05 -18.09 -1.72
C ASN A 107 0.74 -16.83 -1.31
N VAL A 108 1.80 -16.49 -2.05
CA VAL A 108 2.57 -15.26 -1.81
C VAL A 108 1.72 -14.01 -2.08
N ASP A 109 0.95 -13.98 -3.18
CA ASP A 109 -0.01 -12.90 -3.53
C ASP A 109 -1.00 -12.64 -2.38
N LEU A 110 -1.62 -13.70 -1.87
CA LEU A 110 -2.57 -13.60 -0.77
C LEU A 110 -1.93 -13.11 0.54
N LEU A 111 -0.72 -13.57 0.84
CA LEU A 111 0.03 -13.17 2.04
C LEU A 111 0.56 -11.74 1.92
N GLU A 112 0.96 -11.32 0.73
CA GLU A 112 1.33 -9.93 0.41
C GLU A 112 0.13 -9.02 0.65
N GLU A 113 -1.04 -9.33 0.08
CA GLU A 113 -2.25 -8.53 0.24
C GLU A 113 -2.61 -8.39 1.73
N ARG A 114 -2.49 -9.49 2.48
CA ARG A 114 -2.76 -9.50 3.93
C ARG A 114 -1.75 -8.63 4.68
N MET A 115 -0.47 -8.71 4.32
CA MET A 115 0.59 -7.92 4.95
C MET A 115 0.39 -6.43 4.67
N TYR A 116 0.26 -6.06 3.40
CA TYR A 116 0.03 -4.68 2.97
C TYR A 116 -1.18 -4.06 3.66
N ARG A 117 -2.35 -4.72 3.61
CA ARG A 117 -3.58 -4.17 4.21
C ARG A 117 -3.46 -4.02 5.72
N THR A 118 -2.82 -4.98 6.39
CA THR A 118 -2.62 -4.89 7.84
C THR A 118 -1.68 -3.75 8.21
N VAL A 119 -0.59 -3.55 7.45
CA VAL A 119 0.33 -2.42 7.63
C VAL A 119 -0.36 -1.09 7.33
N ALA A 120 -1.17 -1.03 6.28
CA ALA A 120 -1.97 0.15 5.94
C ALA A 120 -2.94 0.48 7.08
N TYR A 121 -3.68 -0.49 7.61
CA TYR A 121 -4.56 -0.31 8.75
C TYR A 121 -3.82 0.16 10.01
N LEU A 122 -2.64 -0.40 10.32
CA LEU A 122 -1.84 0.07 11.45
C LEU A 122 -1.45 1.54 11.26
N THR A 123 -0.95 1.87 10.09
CA THR A 123 -0.37 3.20 9.83
C THR A 123 -1.45 4.27 9.78
N LEU A 124 -2.54 4.02 9.05
CA LEU A 124 -3.65 4.95 8.89
C LEU A 124 -4.46 5.10 10.18
N SER A 125 -4.67 4.02 10.96
CA SER A 125 -5.36 4.15 12.25
C SER A 125 -4.54 4.94 13.26
N ASN A 126 -3.23 4.74 13.33
CA ASN A 126 -2.35 5.57 14.17
C ASN A 126 -2.38 7.04 13.76
N GLN A 127 -2.41 7.33 12.45
CA GLN A 127 -2.53 8.68 11.95
C GLN A 127 -3.89 9.31 12.33
N LEU A 128 -4.97 8.55 12.17
CA LEU A 128 -6.32 8.99 12.55
C LEU A 128 -6.39 9.30 14.06
N ILE A 129 -5.82 8.44 14.91
CA ILE A 129 -5.75 8.66 16.36
C ILE A 129 -5.04 9.98 16.69
N LYS A 130 -3.90 10.24 16.03
CA LYS A 130 -3.14 11.49 16.22
C LYS A 130 -3.98 12.70 15.81
N LEU A 131 -4.54 12.70 14.60
CA LEU A 131 -5.35 13.80 14.10
C LEU A 131 -6.59 14.05 14.96
N PHE A 132 -7.22 12.98 15.47
CA PHE A 132 -8.35 13.09 16.38
C PHE A 132 -7.95 13.75 17.71
N SER A 133 -6.78 13.41 18.26
CA SER A 133 -6.24 14.07 19.45
C SER A 133 -5.98 15.56 19.19
N ASP A 134 -5.33 15.88 18.06
CA ASP A 134 -5.00 17.25 17.66
C ASP A 134 -6.27 18.08 17.44
N TYR A 135 -7.29 17.50 16.80
CA TYR A 135 -8.60 18.13 16.59
C TYR A 135 -9.27 18.47 17.93
N ASN A 136 -9.30 17.53 18.87
CA ASN A 136 -9.89 17.74 20.19
C ASN A 136 -9.10 18.76 21.02
N GLN A 137 -7.78 18.81 20.86
CA GLN A 137 -6.97 19.88 21.45
C GLN A 137 -7.33 21.24 20.88
N ALA A 138 -7.37 21.38 19.54
CA ALA A 138 -7.72 22.64 18.88
C ALA A 138 -9.12 23.14 19.27
N ARG A 139 -10.11 22.24 19.39
CA ARG A 139 -11.46 22.58 19.89
C ARG A 139 -11.41 23.02 21.35
N ARG A 140 -10.66 22.35 22.24
CA ARG A 140 -10.54 22.74 23.65
C ARG A 140 -9.92 24.13 23.80
N GLU A 141 -8.87 24.43 23.05
CA GLU A 141 -8.22 25.75 23.03
C GLU A 141 -9.17 26.84 22.53
N ALA A 142 -10.07 26.50 21.59
CA ALA A 142 -11.15 27.35 21.11
C ALA A 142 -12.42 27.31 21.98
N LYS A 143 -12.35 26.83 23.24
CA LYS A 143 -13.50 26.72 24.17
C LYS A 143 -14.69 25.91 23.64
N GLY A 144 -14.40 24.92 22.81
CA GLY A 144 -15.38 24.06 22.18
C GLY A 144 -15.89 24.58 20.84
N GLU A 145 -15.52 25.78 20.39
CA GLU A 145 -15.90 26.32 19.07
C GLU A 145 -15.01 25.77 17.94
N GLU A 146 -15.53 25.82 16.71
CA GLU A 146 -14.71 25.52 15.53
C GLU A 146 -13.71 26.66 15.28
N SER A 147 -12.44 26.31 15.11
CA SER A 147 -11.38 27.22 14.67
C SER A 147 -10.90 26.86 13.27
N ALA A 148 -10.16 27.77 12.63
CA ALA A 148 -9.49 27.48 11.37
C ALA A 148 -8.56 26.24 11.48
N ALA A 149 -7.88 26.09 12.62
CA ALA A 149 -7.02 24.94 12.89
C ALA A 149 -7.84 23.63 12.99
N SER A 150 -8.94 23.60 13.76
CA SER A 150 -9.77 22.39 13.86
C SER A 150 -10.40 22.04 12.52
N LYS A 151 -10.76 23.03 11.68
CA LYS A 151 -11.28 22.80 10.34
C LYS A 151 -10.25 22.16 9.41
N PHE A 152 -9.00 22.62 9.44
CA PHE A 152 -7.91 22.03 8.67
C PHE A 152 -7.67 20.57 9.08
N ILE A 153 -7.54 20.30 10.38
CA ILE A 153 -7.37 18.95 10.90
C ILE A 153 -8.58 18.05 10.57
N GLY A 154 -9.79 18.61 10.58
CA GLY A 154 -11.00 17.89 10.16
C GLY A 154 -10.97 17.43 8.70
N ASN A 155 -10.37 18.22 7.80
CA ASN A 155 -10.15 17.79 6.42
C ASN A 155 -9.14 16.64 6.34
N ASP A 156 -8.04 16.72 7.08
CA ASP A 156 -7.02 15.66 7.16
C ASP A 156 -7.62 14.35 7.71
N ILE A 157 -8.51 14.44 8.71
CA ILE A 157 -9.26 13.27 9.22
C ILE A 157 -10.08 12.62 8.11
N ASN A 158 -10.81 13.42 7.33
CA ASN A 158 -11.63 12.90 6.23
C ASN A 158 -10.79 12.26 5.12
N GLU A 159 -9.60 12.80 4.86
CA GLU A 159 -8.64 12.24 3.92
C GLU A 159 -8.15 10.86 4.37
N VAL A 160 -7.71 10.72 5.62
CA VAL A 160 -7.27 9.43 6.18
C VAL A 160 -8.41 8.41 6.21
N ILE A 161 -9.65 8.85 6.48
CA ILE A 161 -10.84 7.98 6.37
C ILE A 161 -11.06 7.55 4.91
N GLY A 162 -10.84 8.44 3.95
CA GLY A 162 -10.86 8.11 2.52
C GLY A 162 -9.87 7.02 2.16
N ASP A 163 -8.63 7.14 2.64
CA ASP A 163 -7.56 6.15 2.46
C ASP A 163 -7.93 4.80 3.09
N LEU A 164 -8.46 4.80 4.32
CA LEU A 164 -8.97 3.58 4.98
C LEU A 164 -10.06 2.90 4.13
N ASN A 165 -11.00 3.69 3.59
CA ASN A 165 -12.06 3.16 2.73
C ASN A 165 -11.51 2.56 1.43
N MET A 166 -10.48 3.18 0.82
CA MET A 166 -9.82 2.62 -0.36
C MET A 166 -9.15 1.28 -0.05
N VAL A 167 -8.42 1.19 1.06
CA VAL A 167 -7.79 -0.07 1.52
C VAL A 167 -8.85 -1.16 1.77
N ARG A 168 -10.01 -0.79 2.32
CA ARG A 168 -11.11 -1.75 2.51
C ARG A 168 -11.75 -2.16 1.18
N ALA A 169 -12.05 -1.19 0.31
CA ALA A 169 -12.83 -1.41 -0.91
C ALA A 169 -12.11 -2.32 -1.90
N ASN A 170 -10.77 -2.32 -1.90
CA ASN A 170 -9.99 -3.18 -2.78
C ASN A 170 -9.68 -4.56 -2.17
N SER A 171 -10.08 -4.82 -0.92
CA SER A 171 -9.80 -6.08 -0.24
C SER A 171 -10.59 -7.27 -0.78
N ARG A 172 -9.86 -8.35 -1.06
CA ARG A 172 -10.41 -9.67 -1.43
C ARG A 172 -10.36 -10.66 -0.28
N ILE A 173 -9.74 -10.29 0.84
CA ILE A 173 -9.57 -11.16 1.99
C ILE A 173 -10.89 -11.25 2.75
N THR A 174 -11.39 -12.47 2.93
CA THR A 174 -12.69 -12.73 3.56
C THR A 174 -12.60 -13.58 4.82
N ASP A 175 -11.40 -13.96 5.28
CA ASP A 175 -11.29 -14.77 6.49
C ASP A 175 -11.66 -13.97 7.74
N THR A 176 -12.22 -14.69 8.71
CA THR A 176 -12.75 -14.10 9.95
C THR A 176 -11.71 -13.31 10.73
N ARG A 177 -10.44 -13.77 10.75
CA ARG A 177 -9.40 -13.12 11.54
C ARG A 177 -9.05 -11.74 10.96
N PHE A 178 -8.89 -11.65 9.64
CA PHE A 178 -8.66 -10.37 8.96
C PHE A 178 -9.88 -9.45 9.03
N MET A 179 -11.07 -9.96 8.71
CA MET A 179 -12.30 -9.18 8.73
C MET A 179 -12.59 -8.60 10.11
N GLY A 180 -12.34 -9.35 11.19
CA GLY A 180 -12.49 -8.83 12.55
C GLY A 180 -11.53 -7.69 12.90
N VAL A 181 -10.34 -7.64 12.30
CA VAL A 181 -9.42 -6.49 12.46
C VAL A 181 -9.91 -5.30 11.67
N GLN A 182 -10.31 -5.51 10.41
CA GLN A 182 -10.89 -4.47 9.58
C GLN A 182 -12.10 -3.83 10.26
N ASP A 183 -13.04 -4.64 10.74
CA ASP A 183 -14.24 -4.16 11.41
C ASP A 183 -13.88 -3.26 12.61
N LYS A 184 -12.96 -3.70 13.47
CA LYS A 184 -12.48 -2.88 14.60
C LYS A 184 -11.92 -1.52 14.20
N VAL A 185 -11.17 -1.45 13.10
CA VAL A 185 -10.64 -0.17 12.58
C VAL A 185 -11.78 0.75 12.15
N PHE A 186 -12.81 0.22 11.50
CA PHE A 186 -13.97 1.02 11.08
C PHE A 186 -14.90 1.37 12.24
N GLU A 187 -15.01 0.53 13.28
CA GLU A 187 -15.67 0.90 14.52
C GLU A 187 -14.98 2.09 15.19
N LEU A 188 -13.64 2.10 15.21
CA LEU A 188 -12.87 3.24 15.72
C LEU A 188 -13.16 4.53 14.94
N VAL A 189 -13.24 4.45 13.60
CA VAL A 189 -13.65 5.58 12.75
C VAL A 189 -15.05 6.08 13.13
N GLU A 190 -16.00 5.18 13.34
CA GLU A 190 -17.38 5.53 13.70
C GLU A 190 -17.46 6.17 15.09
N PHE A 191 -16.70 5.69 16.07
CA PHE A 191 -16.60 6.32 17.39
C PHE A 191 -16.02 7.73 17.29
N MET A 192 -14.91 7.91 16.55
CA MET A 192 -14.22 9.20 16.42
C MET A 192 -15.01 10.24 15.63
N THR A 193 -15.85 9.80 14.69
CA THR A 193 -16.73 10.69 13.90
C THR A 193 -18.09 10.91 14.55
N GLY A 194 -18.35 10.32 15.72
CA GLY A 194 -19.64 10.43 16.43
C GLY A 194 -20.80 9.73 15.72
N ARG A 195 -20.52 8.82 14.78
CA ARG A 195 -21.53 8.00 14.09
C ARG A 195 -21.98 6.81 14.94
N ARG A 196 -21.17 6.42 15.92
CA ARG A 196 -21.45 5.36 16.87
C ARG A 196 -21.06 5.81 18.27
N ASP A 197 -21.92 5.52 19.24
CA ASP A 197 -21.60 5.73 20.65
C ASP A 197 -20.52 4.77 21.13
N LEU A 198 -19.67 5.21 22.06
CA LEU A 198 -18.71 4.32 22.70
C LEU A 198 -19.42 3.18 23.43
N PRO A 199 -18.83 1.98 23.49
CA PRO A 199 -19.38 0.88 24.26
C PRO A 199 -19.53 1.26 25.74
N THR A 200 -20.59 0.78 26.39
CA THR A 200 -20.89 1.06 27.79
C THR A 200 -19.68 0.78 28.69
N GLY A 201 -19.27 1.78 29.46
CA GLY A 201 -18.15 1.68 30.41
C GLY A 201 -16.75 1.80 29.80
N LYS A 202 -16.62 2.05 28.48
CA LYS A 202 -15.33 2.26 27.81
C LYS A 202 -15.09 3.72 27.45
N GLY A 203 -13.84 4.17 27.55
CA GLY A 203 -13.39 5.45 27.01
C GLY A 203 -12.70 5.29 25.65
N PHE A 204 -12.39 6.43 24.99
CA PHE A 204 -11.58 6.44 23.77
C PHE A 204 -10.24 5.72 23.94
N GLY A 205 -9.60 5.87 25.11
CA GLY A 205 -8.34 5.19 25.40
C GLY A 205 -8.45 3.65 25.38
N ASP A 206 -9.61 3.09 25.70
CA ASP A 206 -9.81 1.64 25.68
C ASP A 206 -10.05 1.14 24.25
N VAL A 207 -10.94 1.77 23.49
CA VAL A 207 -11.22 1.37 22.10
C VAL A 207 -10.01 1.59 21.17
N ILE A 208 -9.19 2.62 21.43
CA ILE A 208 -7.92 2.85 20.71
C ILE A 208 -6.96 1.70 20.98
N ARG A 209 -6.73 1.37 22.26
CA ARG A 209 -5.83 0.29 22.68
C ARG A 209 -6.26 -1.05 22.10
N GLU A 210 -7.55 -1.38 22.21
CA GLU A 210 -8.11 -2.63 21.68
C GLU A 210 -8.00 -2.75 20.15
N THR A 211 -8.08 -1.62 19.43
CA THR A 211 -7.87 -1.58 17.98
C THR A 211 -6.40 -1.79 17.64
N GLN A 212 -5.50 -1.05 18.28
CA GLN A 212 -4.06 -1.16 18.07
C GLN A 212 -3.53 -2.56 18.43
N ASP A 213 -3.99 -3.16 19.53
CA ASP A 213 -3.64 -4.52 19.91
C ASP A 213 -4.12 -5.54 18.89
N SER A 214 -5.32 -5.36 18.33
CA SER A 214 -5.89 -6.25 17.33
C SER A 214 -5.12 -6.22 16.02
N VAL A 215 -4.80 -5.02 15.52
CA VAL A 215 -4.00 -4.81 14.31
C VAL A 215 -2.56 -5.29 14.54
N GLY A 216 -1.95 -4.90 15.66
CA GLY A 216 -0.59 -5.32 16.01
C GLY A 216 -0.46 -6.83 16.19
N GLY A 217 -1.49 -7.48 16.74
CA GLY A 217 -1.58 -8.94 16.80
C GLY A 217 -1.55 -9.57 15.41
N LEU A 218 -2.35 -9.05 14.47
CA LEU A 218 -2.39 -9.56 13.11
C LEU A 218 -1.05 -9.35 12.38
N ILE A 219 -0.35 -8.22 12.59
CA ILE A 219 0.98 -8.01 11.99
C ILE A 219 1.98 -9.08 12.45
N ARG A 220 1.97 -9.42 13.74
CA ARG A 220 2.86 -10.46 14.29
C ARG A 220 2.56 -11.86 13.72
N GLU A 221 1.33 -12.09 13.27
CA GLU A 221 0.94 -13.34 12.61
C GLU A 221 1.34 -13.32 11.12
N VAL A 222 1.11 -12.21 10.44
CA VAL A 222 1.18 -12.12 8.97
C VAL A 222 2.58 -11.85 8.45
N GLU A 223 3.39 -11.04 9.14
CA GLU A 223 4.75 -10.74 8.68
C GLU A 223 5.63 -12.00 8.58
N PRO A 224 5.66 -12.89 9.59
CA PRO A 224 6.43 -14.13 9.48
C PRO A 224 5.88 -15.03 8.39
N ALA A 225 4.56 -15.18 8.29
CA ALA A 225 3.94 -16.02 7.26
C ALA A 225 4.27 -15.53 5.84
N PHE A 226 4.20 -14.22 5.61
CA PHE A 226 4.61 -13.62 4.34
C PHE A 226 6.08 -13.86 4.07
N ARG A 227 6.96 -13.60 5.04
CA ARG A 227 8.41 -13.81 4.89
C ARG A 227 8.76 -15.27 4.56
N ASP A 228 8.14 -16.21 5.25
CA ASP A 228 8.37 -17.65 5.08
C ASP A 228 7.96 -18.15 3.69
N ALA A 229 6.97 -17.50 3.06
CA ALA A 229 6.56 -17.80 1.69
C ALA A 229 7.34 -17.01 0.62
N TYR A 230 7.57 -15.72 0.86
CA TYR A 230 8.14 -14.79 -0.11
C TYR A 230 9.64 -15.00 -0.31
N VAL A 231 10.41 -15.18 0.78
CA VAL A 231 11.88 -15.28 0.69
C VAL A 231 12.32 -16.50 -0.13
N PRO A 232 11.76 -17.71 0.05
CA PRO A 232 12.08 -18.85 -0.81
C PRO A 232 11.76 -18.58 -2.28
N LEU A 233 10.57 -18.06 -2.60
CA LEU A 233 10.17 -17.78 -3.98
C LEU A 233 11.09 -16.73 -4.65
N LEU A 234 11.47 -15.69 -3.92
CA LEU A 234 12.43 -14.69 -4.41
C LEU A 234 13.80 -15.31 -4.67
N ASN A 235 14.28 -16.18 -3.77
CA ASN A 235 15.57 -16.86 -3.96
C ASN A 235 15.54 -17.77 -5.19
N GLU A 236 14.44 -18.49 -5.42
CA GLU A 236 14.25 -19.29 -6.64
C GLU A 236 14.32 -18.42 -7.90
N LEU A 237 13.66 -17.26 -7.89
CA LEU A 237 13.71 -16.29 -9.00
C LEU A 237 15.15 -15.78 -9.23
N ILE A 238 15.89 -15.49 -8.16
CA ILE A 238 17.29 -15.04 -8.24
C ILE A 238 18.17 -16.13 -8.84
N GLU A 239 18.04 -17.39 -8.40
CA GLU A 239 18.83 -18.51 -8.94
C GLU A 239 18.48 -18.79 -10.41
N GLN A 240 17.20 -18.69 -10.79
CA GLN A 240 16.78 -18.77 -12.19
C GLN A 240 17.38 -17.64 -13.02
N ALA A 241 17.38 -16.41 -12.51
CA ALA A 241 17.98 -15.26 -13.20
C ALA A 241 19.48 -15.48 -13.42
N LYS A 242 20.22 -15.95 -12.39
CA LYS A 242 21.64 -16.28 -12.51
C LYS A 242 21.89 -17.36 -13.56
N ALA A 243 21.10 -18.42 -13.57
CA ALA A 243 21.18 -19.48 -14.58
C ALA A 243 20.93 -18.96 -16.01
N ASN A 244 20.13 -17.91 -16.15
CA ASN A 244 19.76 -17.29 -17.42
C ASN A 244 20.62 -16.06 -17.80
N ASN A 245 21.88 -15.97 -17.33
CA ASN A 245 22.76 -14.82 -17.55
C ASN A 245 22.17 -13.48 -17.05
N ASN A 246 21.57 -13.50 -15.87
CA ASN A 246 20.86 -12.37 -15.23
C ASN A 246 19.66 -11.86 -16.05
N LYS A 247 19.05 -12.71 -16.86
CA LYS A 247 17.78 -12.43 -17.54
C LYS A 247 16.63 -13.07 -16.78
N ILE A 248 15.62 -12.29 -16.46
CA ILE A 248 14.34 -12.79 -15.95
C ILE A 248 13.43 -13.03 -17.17
N GLY A 249 12.97 -14.26 -17.35
CA GLY A 249 12.25 -14.69 -18.56
C GLY A 249 13.20 -15.19 -19.65
N GLY A 250 13.54 -16.48 -19.61
CA GLY A 250 14.26 -17.17 -20.67
C GLY A 250 13.30 -17.73 -21.72
N GLY A 251 13.21 -17.06 -22.88
CA GLY A 251 12.84 -17.71 -24.14
C GLY A 251 11.36 -17.99 -24.40
N GLN A 252 10.57 -16.94 -24.62
CA GLN A 252 9.60 -16.91 -25.72
C GLN A 252 9.23 -15.45 -25.95
N GLU A 253 9.50 -14.95 -27.16
CA GLU A 253 8.88 -13.72 -27.63
C GLU A 253 7.36 -13.89 -27.45
N ALA A 254 6.72 -12.93 -26.76
CA ALA A 254 5.28 -12.89 -26.69
C ALA A 254 4.75 -13.01 -28.13
N ALA A 255 3.99 -14.07 -28.40
CA ALA A 255 3.43 -14.28 -29.72
C ALA A 255 2.70 -12.98 -30.11
N PRO A 256 2.95 -12.42 -31.31
CA PRO A 256 2.32 -11.17 -31.70
C PRO A 256 0.81 -11.33 -31.54
N ALA A 257 0.19 -10.38 -30.84
CA ALA A 257 -1.24 -10.35 -30.63
C ALA A 257 -1.93 -10.61 -31.97
N ALA A 258 -2.70 -11.70 -32.03
CA ALA A 258 -3.44 -12.04 -33.22
C ALA A 258 -4.39 -10.86 -33.50
N ASN A 259 -4.05 -10.07 -34.52
CA ASN A 259 -4.95 -9.08 -35.08
C ASN A 259 -6.19 -9.84 -35.58
N GLU A 260 -7.24 -9.89 -34.79
CA GLU A 260 -8.58 -10.20 -35.26
C GLU A 260 -9.09 -9.00 -36.08
N ASN A 261 -8.47 -8.81 -37.24
CA ASN A 261 -9.10 -8.15 -38.36
C ASN A 261 -9.71 -9.28 -39.21
N LYS A 262 -10.97 -9.60 -38.92
CA LYS A 262 -11.85 -10.20 -39.93
C LYS A 262 -13.05 -9.29 -40.12
N ALA A 263 -12.87 -8.36 -41.04
CA ALA A 263 -13.93 -7.96 -41.93
C ALA A 263 -14.38 -9.18 -42.74
N ALA A 264 -15.66 -9.54 -42.62
CA ALA A 264 -16.52 -10.05 -43.68
C ALA A 264 -17.97 -10.02 -43.17
#